data_AF-A0A2A5YVD8-F1
#
_entry.id   AF-A0A2A5YVD8-F1
#
_cell.length_a   1.000
_cell.length_b   1.000
_cell.length_c   1.000
_cell.angle_alpha   90.00
_cell.angle_beta   90.00
_cell.angle_gamma   90.00
#
_symmetry.space_group_name_H-M   'P 1'
#
loop_
_entity.id
_entity.type
_entity.pdbx_description
1 polymer ?
#
loop_
_entity_poly.entity_id
_entity_poly.type
_entity_poly.pdbx_seq_one_letter_code
_entity_poly.pdbx_strand_id
1 'polypeptide(L)'
;MLRASSSANDLELDLSLVRGDASESDAVQHAAALAALVDASINDLDALPAARSALVEATDTATMLDASAVVANFEMMTRIADGTGTRHPSDRLDSMSDISTALGLNQFVSARV
;
A
#
# COMPACT_ATOMS: atom_id res chain seq x y z
N MET A 1 7.95 -12.79 -9.92
CA MET A 1 6.55 -12.51 -10.34
C MET A 1 6.42 -12.76 -11.84
N LEU A 2 5.29 -13.30 -12.26
CA LEU A 2 5.04 -13.86 -13.59
C LEU A 2 5.18 -12.80 -14.71
N ARG A 3 5.50 -13.28 -15.92
CA ARG A 3 5.90 -12.56 -17.14
C ARG A 3 4.80 -11.68 -17.78
N ALA A 4 3.86 -11.20 -16.98
CA ALA A 4 2.79 -10.29 -17.37
C ALA A 4 2.72 -9.18 -16.32
N SER A 5 3.56 -8.17 -16.48
CA SER A 5 3.27 -6.88 -15.84
C SER A 5 2.05 -6.29 -16.55
N SER A 6 1.16 -5.64 -15.79
CA SER A 6 -0.06 -5.01 -16.30
C SER A 6 0.24 -4.13 -17.51
N SER A 7 -0.55 -4.23 -18.57
CA SER A 7 -0.59 -3.21 -19.62
C SER A 7 -1.25 -1.95 -19.07
N ALA A 8 -0.79 -0.77 -19.49
CA ALA A 8 -1.52 0.47 -19.25
C ALA A 8 -2.96 0.33 -19.77
N ASN A 9 -3.91 0.72 -18.95
CA ASN A 9 -5.33 0.68 -19.20
C ASN A 9 -5.90 2.08 -18.92
N ASP A 10 -6.93 2.50 -19.67
CA ASP A 10 -7.56 3.83 -19.57
C ASP A 10 -8.42 4.00 -18.30
N LEU A 11 -8.00 3.39 -17.19
CA LEU A 11 -8.63 3.51 -15.90
C LEU A 11 -8.16 4.79 -15.22
N GLU A 12 -9.07 5.75 -15.09
CA GLU A 12 -8.88 6.92 -14.26
C GLU A 12 -9.05 6.52 -12.79
N LEU A 13 -7.98 6.67 -12.00
CA LEU A 13 -7.94 6.28 -10.59
C LEU A 13 -8.00 7.53 -9.71
N ASP A 14 -8.93 7.54 -8.77
CA ASP A 14 -8.94 8.54 -7.71
C ASP A 14 -7.88 8.21 -6.66
N LEU A 15 -6.78 8.96 -6.67
CA LEU A 15 -5.66 8.80 -5.74
C LEU A 15 -5.88 9.49 -4.39
N SER A 16 -7.00 10.21 -4.20
CA SER A 16 -7.30 10.89 -2.92
C SER A 16 -7.41 9.91 -1.75
N LEU A 17 -7.87 8.69 -2.02
CA LEU A 17 -8.01 7.61 -1.04
C LEU A 17 -6.67 7.15 -0.42
N VAL A 18 -5.54 7.43 -1.08
CA VAL A 18 -4.19 7.05 -0.61
C VAL A 18 -3.65 8.04 0.43
N ARG A 19 -4.24 9.25 0.55
CA ARG A 19 -3.72 10.33 1.41
C ARG A 19 -4.02 10.16 2.91
N GLY A 20 -4.64 9.04 3.31
CA GLY A 20 -4.85 8.71 4.73
C GLY A 20 -6.25 9.02 5.28
N ASP A 21 -7.18 9.46 4.44
CA ASP A 21 -8.60 9.37 4.77
C ASP A 21 -9.04 7.93 4.55
N ALA A 22 -8.73 7.04 5.51
CA ALA A 22 -9.19 5.65 5.53
C ALA A 22 -10.72 5.63 5.59
N SER A 23 -11.31 5.75 4.41
CA SER A 23 -12.74 5.79 4.19
C SER A 23 -13.18 4.40 3.72
N GLU A 24 -14.40 4.00 4.09
CA GLU A 24 -15.02 2.85 3.46
C GLU A 24 -15.00 3.04 1.93
N SER A 25 -14.54 2.02 1.22
CA SER A 25 -14.46 2.02 -0.24
C SER A 25 -15.48 1.03 -0.77
N ASP A 26 -16.40 1.49 -1.60
CA ASP A 26 -17.36 0.59 -2.28
C ASP A 26 -16.65 -0.42 -3.19
N ALA A 27 -15.40 -0.14 -3.60
CA ALA A 27 -14.59 -1.02 -4.45
C ALA A 27 -13.78 -2.05 -3.65
N VAL A 28 -13.46 -1.77 -2.38
CA VAL A 28 -12.64 -2.64 -1.53
C VAL A 28 -13.37 -2.90 -0.22
N GLN A 29 -13.97 -4.08 -0.13
CA GLN A 29 -14.67 -4.50 1.08
C GLN A 29 -13.72 -4.49 2.29
N HIS A 30 -14.19 -3.91 3.39
CA HIS A 30 -13.43 -3.80 4.65
C HIS A 30 -12.11 -3.01 4.51
N ALA A 31 -12.06 -2.04 3.58
CA ALA A 31 -10.87 -1.22 3.32
C ALA A 31 -10.25 -0.63 4.59
N ALA A 32 -11.08 -0.10 5.50
CA ALA A 32 -10.60 0.50 6.74
C ALA A 32 -9.91 -0.54 7.66
N ALA A 33 -10.48 -1.74 7.81
CA ALA A 33 -9.88 -2.80 8.63
C ALA A 33 -8.60 -3.36 8.02
N LEU A 34 -8.54 -3.47 6.68
CA LEU A 34 -7.35 -3.86 5.95
C LEU A 34 -6.23 -2.82 6.07
N ALA A 35 -6.55 -1.53 5.94
CA ALA A 35 -5.60 -0.44 6.13
C ALA A 35 -5.05 -0.40 7.57
N ALA A 36 -5.93 -0.55 8.58
CA ALA A 36 -5.52 -0.61 9.97
C ALA A 36 -4.57 -1.79 10.26
N LEU A 37 -4.78 -2.95 9.62
CA LEU A 37 -3.85 -4.08 9.72
C LEU A 37 -2.46 -3.72 9.15
N VAL A 38 -2.41 -3.05 8.00
CA VAL A 38 -1.16 -2.61 7.37
C VAL A 38 -0.42 -1.62 8.28
N ASP A 39 -1.12 -0.58 8.75
CA ASP A 39 -0.53 0.47 9.59
C ASP A 39 0.03 -0.11 10.90
N ALA A 40 -0.73 -0.95 11.58
CA ALA A 40 -0.26 -1.61 12.81
C ALA A 40 0.92 -2.55 12.54
N SER A 41 0.96 -3.23 11.39
CA SER A 41 2.05 -4.15 11.07
C SER A 41 3.39 -3.47 10.81
N ILE A 42 3.39 -2.18 10.45
CA ILE A 42 4.59 -1.44 10.05
C ILE A 42 4.98 -0.39 11.09
N ASN A 43 4.00 0.36 11.62
CA ASN A 43 4.22 1.57 12.40
C ASN A 43 3.86 1.42 13.89
N ASP A 44 2.97 0.51 14.24
CA ASP A 44 2.46 0.36 15.61
C ASP A 44 2.15 -1.12 15.96
N LEU A 45 3.20 -1.85 16.33
CA LEU A 45 3.08 -3.28 16.66
C LEU A 45 2.26 -3.53 17.93
N ASP A 46 2.12 -2.55 18.81
CA ASP A 46 1.29 -2.66 20.01
C ASP A 46 -0.21 -2.68 19.64
N ALA A 47 -0.59 -2.01 18.55
CA ALA A 47 -1.95 -2.05 17.99
C ALA A 47 -2.26 -3.31 17.15
N LEU A 48 -1.25 -4.09 16.75
CA LEU A 48 -1.41 -5.23 15.85
C LEU A 48 -2.39 -6.31 16.33
N PRO A 49 -2.42 -6.71 17.62
CA PRO A 49 -3.41 -7.66 18.10
C PRO A 49 -4.84 -7.17 17.91
N ALA A 50 -5.10 -5.89 18.18
CA ALA A 50 -6.42 -5.29 18.03
C ALA A 50 -6.84 -5.21 16.54
N ALA A 51 -5.92 -4.83 15.66
CA ALA A 51 -6.18 -4.78 14.21
C ALA A 51 -6.50 -6.18 13.64
N ARG A 52 -5.78 -7.22 14.07
CA ARG A 52 -6.08 -8.62 13.67
C ARG A 52 -7.46 -9.04 14.14
N SER A 53 -7.81 -8.77 15.41
CA SER A 53 -9.14 -9.08 15.95
C SER A 53 -10.25 -8.37 15.18
N ALA A 54 -10.11 -7.08 14.91
CA ALA A 54 -11.09 -6.30 14.17
C ALA A 54 -11.30 -6.82 12.74
N LEU A 55 -10.22 -7.22 12.05
CA LEU A 55 -10.35 -7.79 10.70
C LEU A 55 -11.04 -9.15 10.73
N VAL A 56 -10.76 -10.00 11.72
CA VAL A 56 -11.46 -11.29 11.90
C VAL A 56 -12.95 -11.08 12.17
N GLU A 57 -13.31 -10.08 12.99
CA GLU A 57 -14.71 -9.75 13.25
C GLU A 57 -15.46 -9.24 12.00
N ALA A 58 -14.77 -8.48 11.16
CA ALA A 58 -15.33 -7.97 9.90
C ALA A 58 -15.39 -9.05 8.79
N THR A 59 -14.53 -10.06 8.87
CA THR A 59 -14.35 -11.10 7.84
C THR A 59 -14.32 -12.50 8.46
N ASP A 60 -13.15 -13.14 8.51
CA ASP A 60 -12.85 -14.38 9.20
C ASP A 60 -11.33 -14.55 9.40
N THR A 61 -10.93 -15.62 10.10
CA THR A 61 -9.51 -15.94 10.36
C THR A 61 -8.70 -16.20 9.09
N ALA A 62 -9.30 -16.84 8.07
CA ALA A 62 -8.59 -17.17 6.84
C ALA A 62 -8.23 -15.90 6.07
N THR A 63 -9.17 -14.98 5.96
CA THR A 63 -9.00 -13.66 5.32
C THR A 63 -7.94 -12.83 6.03
N MET A 64 -7.95 -12.80 7.37
CA MET A 64 -6.91 -12.12 8.14
C MET A 64 -5.51 -12.70 7.91
N LEU A 65 -5.41 -14.03 7.80
CA LEU A 65 -4.14 -14.71 7.49
C LEU A 65 -3.65 -14.39 6.08
N ASP A 66 -4.52 -14.43 5.08
CA ASP A 66 -4.18 -14.07 3.70
C ASP A 66 -3.74 -12.60 3.61
N ALA A 67 -4.47 -11.68 4.25
CA ALA A 67 -4.07 -10.28 4.33
C ALA A 67 -2.70 -10.10 5.01
N SER A 68 -2.45 -10.81 6.13
CA SER A 68 -1.15 -10.81 6.80
C SER A 68 -0.02 -11.33 5.90
N ALA A 69 -0.29 -12.36 5.09
CA ALA A 69 0.68 -12.92 4.15
C ALA A 69 1.02 -11.92 3.04
N VAL A 70 0.02 -11.18 2.54
CA VAL A 70 0.22 -10.10 1.58
C VAL A 70 1.09 -8.99 2.18
N VAL A 71 0.77 -8.52 3.39
CA VAL A 71 1.60 -7.52 4.10
C VAL A 71 3.05 -7.99 4.21
N ALA A 72 3.28 -9.21 4.69
CA ALA A 72 4.62 -9.77 4.84
C ALA A 72 5.38 -9.88 3.49
N ASN A 73 4.69 -10.25 2.41
CA ASN A 73 5.30 -10.33 1.08
C ASN A 73 5.75 -8.95 0.58
N PHE A 74 4.90 -7.93 0.71
CA PHE A 74 5.26 -6.57 0.28
C PHE A 74 6.37 -5.98 1.15
N GLU A 75 6.30 -6.17 2.46
CA GLU A 75 7.34 -5.73 3.40
C GLU A 75 8.71 -6.37 3.12
N MET A 76 8.75 -7.64 2.70
CA MET A 76 9.97 -8.30 2.23
C MET A 76 10.51 -7.61 0.98
N MET A 77 9.64 -7.36 -0.01
CA MET A 77 10.04 -6.73 -1.27
C MET A 77 10.54 -5.29 -1.07
N THR A 78 9.90 -4.51 -0.20
CA THR A 78 10.33 -3.16 0.19
C THR A 78 11.74 -3.18 0.75
N ARG A 79 12.02 -4.06 1.73
CA ARG A 79 13.38 -4.18 2.30
C ARG A 79 14.44 -4.57 1.26
N ILE A 80 14.11 -5.46 0.33
CA ILE A 80 15.03 -5.84 -0.75
C ILE A 80 15.28 -4.66 -1.69
N ALA A 81 14.24 -3.93 -2.09
CA ALA A 81 14.35 -2.78 -2.97
C ALA A 81 15.21 -1.68 -2.35
N ASP A 82 14.95 -1.36 -1.08
CA ASP A 82 15.70 -0.37 -0.30
C ASP A 82 17.16 -0.80 -0.09
N GLY A 83 17.38 -2.06 0.28
CA GLY A 83 18.72 -2.61 0.55
C GLY A 83 19.61 -2.70 -0.70
N THR A 84 19.00 -2.84 -1.89
CA THR A 84 19.73 -2.97 -3.17
C THR A 84 19.76 -1.68 -3.99
N GLY A 85 18.99 -0.66 -3.61
CA GLY A 85 18.82 0.56 -4.40
C GLY A 85 18.15 0.28 -5.75
N THR A 86 17.16 -0.62 -5.79
CA THR A 86 16.46 -1.02 -7.02
C THR A 86 15.91 0.23 -7.73
N ARG A 87 16.39 0.48 -8.96
CA ARG A 87 15.97 1.65 -9.74
C ARG A 87 14.66 1.39 -10.47
N HIS A 88 13.88 2.46 -10.62
CA HIS A 88 12.73 2.43 -11.49
C HIS A 88 13.17 2.40 -12.96
N PRO A 89 12.46 1.65 -13.83
CA PRO A 89 12.66 1.70 -15.27
C PRO A 89 12.52 3.13 -15.81
N SER A 90 13.35 3.51 -16.77
CA SER A 90 13.40 4.89 -17.29
C SER A 90 12.09 5.34 -17.93
N ASP A 91 11.36 4.41 -18.55
CA ASP A 91 10.05 4.59 -19.16
C ASP A 91 8.91 4.79 -18.15
N ARG A 92 9.15 4.54 -16.86
CA ARG A 92 8.18 4.82 -15.78
C ARG A 92 8.40 6.16 -15.06
N LEU A 93 9.53 6.83 -15.28
CA LEU A 93 9.87 8.04 -14.54
C LEU A 93 8.90 9.20 -14.81
N ASP A 94 8.44 9.35 -16.05
CA ASP A 94 7.51 10.42 -16.42
C ASP A 94 6.14 10.20 -15.74
N SER A 95 5.60 8.98 -15.79
CA SER A 95 4.34 8.65 -15.10
C SER A 95 4.45 8.78 -13.57
N MET A 96 5.62 8.55 -12.99
CA MET A 96 5.84 8.77 -11.54
C MET A 96 5.77 10.24 -11.17
N SER A 97 6.23 11.16 -12.03
CA SER A 97 6.12 12.60 -11.81
C SER A 97 4.66 13.04 -11.72
N ASP A 98 3.82 12.51 -12.61
CA ASP A 98 2.38 12.82 -12.63
C ASP A 98 1.69 12.27 -11.38
N ILE A 99 1.97 11.02 -11.00
CA ILE A 99 1.44 10.40 -9.78
C ILE A 99 1.91 11.16 -8.53
N SER A 100 3.19 11.53 -8.46
CA SER A 100 3.75 12.27 -7.32
C SER A 100 3.09 13.64 -7.16
N THR A 101 2.78 14.29 -8.28
CA THR A 101 2.05 15.56 -8.29
C THR A 101 0.61 15.38 -7.84
N ALA A 102 -0.10 14.37 -8.35
CA ALA A 102 -1.46 14.05 -7.95
C ALA A 102 -1.58 13.71 -6.45
N LEU A 103 -0.62 12.96 -5.92
CA LEU A 103 -0.52 12.65 -4.48
C LEU A 103 -0.07 13.86 -3.65
N GLY A 104 0.39 14.93 -4.27
CA GLY A 104 0.92 16.14 -3.62
C GLY A 104 2.27 15.92 -2.94
N LEU A 105 3.04 14.90 -3.34
CA LEU A 105 4.34 14.59 -2.72
C LEU A 105 5.37 15.72 -2.90
N ASN A 106 5.19 16.55 -3.93
CA ASN A 106 6.02 17.72 -4.20
C ASN A 106 5.97 18.78 -3.08
N GLN A 107 5.00 18.70 -2.15
CA GLN A 107 4.91 19.59 -1.00
C GLN A 107 5.85 19.20 0.15
N PHE A 108 6.44 18.01 0.11
CA PHE A 108 7.35 17.51 1.13
C PHE A 108 8.81 17.67 0.68
N VAL A 109 9.64 18.24 1.54
CA VAL A 109 11.08 18.37 1.28
C VAL A 109 11.76 17.04 1.59
N SER A 110 12.62 16.57 0.67
CA SER A 110 13.40 15.35 0.90
C SER A 110 14.26 15.47 2.15
N ALA A 111 14.36 14.42 2.95
CA ALA A 111 15.25 14.38 4.12
C ALA A 111 16.76 14.40 3.76
N ARG A 112 17.11 14.37 2.46
CA ARG A 112 18.49 14.38 1.95
C ARG A 112 19.00 15.79 1.57
N VAL A 113 18.37 16.87 2.04
CA VAL A 113 18.91 18.23 1.90
C VAL A 113 19.99 18.50 2.93
#